data_AF-R6H1S5-F1
#
_entry.id   AF-R6H1S5-F1
#
_cell.length_a   1.000
_cell.length_b   1.000
_cell.length_c   1.000
_cell.angle_alpha   90.00
_cell.angle_beta   90.00
_cell.angle_gamma   90.00
#
_symmetry.space_group_name_H-M   'P 1'
#
loop_
_entity.id
_entity.type
_entity.pdbx_description
1 polymer ?
#
loop_
_entity_poly.entity_id
_entity_poly.type
_entity_poly.pdbx_seq_one_letter_code
_entity_poly.pdbx_strand_id
1 'polypeptide(L)'
;MLGIECLKKINPICISKRLGLYIKNADCKFFRQEIKYLLYEDYHRNFEKDYHFRKKILSSLNDEYYSGLLKKDISKLTAAQILSLISKYIIVFDYEYSESSLLVGDEIFSECKEDELSKELHKTPLINPTNEYDIEYKFLFLYNFVERSKGKKRNDLDILFNTGCSDWPDSYIFNMLMQKTYKSREENQSYIFYKYYKNYNSEFANKINGLIKFGKKYDKIVVNSDEYFKLDFIAEILLSADKSQYSLLNYVLLIEMLIINPVRDTRSQLKDKLKFFVDDLSIEFENEIDVENFSTLIYDIRSRLIHGNFNSLKKELFKYKKNYLKNFTFDYGEYKEENWIIGHLNLELRNILKNIMYKYFNKYEMLKDFKYDRIKKI
;
A
#
# COMPACT_ATOMS: atom_id res chain seq x y z
N MET A 1 -10.47 8.79 4.74
CA MET A 1 -11.54 7.91 4.19
C MET A 1 -11.24 7.50 2.74
N LEU A 2 -11.19 6.19 2.46
CA LEU A 2 -10.96 5.65 1.12
C LEU A 2 -12.20 4.90 0.61
N GLY A 3 -12.69 5.19 -0.59
CA GLY A 3 -13.82 4.44 -1.18
C GLY A 3 -13.35 3.11 -1.75
N ILE A 4 -13.85 1.96 -1.29
CA ILE A 4 -13.35 0.62 -1.66
C ILE A 4 -14.11 -0.04 -2.82
N GLU A 5 -15.39 0.29 -2.98
CA GLU A 5 -16.22 -0.36 -3.99
C GLU A 5 -17.48 0.46 -4.22
N CYS A 6 -17.97 0.45 -5.47
CA CYS A 6 -19.24 1.04 -5.83
C CYS A 6 -20.32 -0.04 -5.88
N LEU A 7 -21.52 0.31 -5.43
CA LEU A 7 -22.75 -0.44 -5.69
C LEU A 7 -22.85 -1.81 -5.00
N LYS A 8 -22.40 -1.95 -3.74
CA LYS A 8 -22.70 -3.14 -2.93
C LYS A 8 -23.19 -2.77 -1.54
N LYS A 9 -24.19 -3.51 -1.03
CA LYS A 9 -24.68 -3.37 0.35
C LYS A 9 -24.07 -4.44 1.23
N ILE A 10 -23.47 -4.04 2.35
CA ILE A 10 -22.84 -4.92 3.32
C ILE A 10 -23.22 -4.49 4.74
N ASN A 11 -23.11 -5.42 5.69
CA ASN A 11 -22.99 -5.04 7.09
C ASN A 11 -21.55 -4.59 7.36
N PRO A 12 -21.30 -3.67 8.30
CA PRO A 12 -19.94 -3.28 8.68
C PRO A 12 -19.06 -4.50 9.00
N ILE A 13 -17.86 -4.51 8.43
CA ILE A 13 -16.88 -5.58 8.57
C ILE A 13 -15.65 -4.98 9.25
N CYS A 14 -15.36 -5.44 10.47
CA CYS A 14 -14.13 -5.08 11.15
C CYS A 14 -12.92 -5.74 10.47
N ILE A 15 -11.94 -4.92 10.07
CA ILE A 15 -10.67 -5.37 9.50
C ILE A 15 -9.59 -5.45 10.57
N SER A 16 -9.43 -4.39 11.35
CA SER A 16 -8.52 -4.35 12.50
C SER A 16 -9.25 -3.71 13.66
N LYS A 17 -9.35 -4.43 14.79
CA LYS A 17 -9.96 -3.87 16.00
C LYS A 17 -9.05 -2.85 16.66
N ARG A 18 -7.74 -3.11 16.65
CA ARG A 18 -6.77 -2.25 17.32
C ARG A 18 -6.62 -0.90 16.64
N LEU A 19 -6.73 -0.88 15.32
CA LEU A 19 -6.74 0.36 14.56
C LEU A 19 -8.15 0.91 14.32
N GLY A 20 -9.20 0.31 14.86
CA GLY A 20 -10.57 0.75 14.55
C GLY A 20 -10.89 0.75 13.05
N LEU A 21 -10.30 -0.12 12.22
CA LEU A 21 -10.51 -0.09 10.77
C LEU A 21 -11.69 -0.96 10.35
N TYR A 22 -12.63 -0.38 9.62
CA TYR A 22 -13.86 -1.02 9.17
C TYR A 22 -14.12 -0.80 7.68
N ILE A 23 -14.71 -1.83 7.06
CA ILE A 23 -15.31 -1.76 5.73
C ILE A 23 -16.82 -1.70 5.90
N LYS A 24 -17.45 -0.62 5.46
CA LYS A 24 -18.90 -0.38 5.65
C LYS A 24 -19.48 0.43 4.50
N ASN A 25 -20.80 0.48 4.40
CA ASN A 25 -21.43 1.47 3.54
C ASN A 25 -21.36 2.86 4.19
N ALA A 26 -21.32 3.92 3.40
CA ALA A 26 -21.39 5.31 3.90
C ALA A 26 -22.82 5.66 4.36
N ASP A 27 -23.24 5.07 5.46
CA ASP A 27 -24.57 5.20 6.04
C ASP A 27 -24.69 6.31 7.09
N CYS A 28 -23.59 6.71 7.73
CA CYS A 28 -23.56 7.86 8.62
C CYS A 28 -23.83 9.17 7.83
N LYS A 29 -24.53 10.12 8.47
CA LYS A 29 -25.00 11.36 7.83
C LYS A 29 -23.84 12.19 7.25
N PHE A 30 -22.69 12.16 7.90
CA PHE A 30 -21.48 12.89 7.52
C PHE A 30 -20.84 12.32 6.25
N PHE A 31 -20.38 11.06 6.25
CA PHE A 31 -19.73 10.44 5.08
C PHE A 31 -20.62 10.41 3.85
N ARG A 32 -21.94 10.27 4.05
CA ARG A 32 -22.89 10.32 2.94
C ARG A 32 -22.98 11.70 2.30
N GLN A 33 -22.74 12.77 3.04
CA GLN A 33 -22.68 14.13 2.49
C GLN A 33 -21.37 14.35 1.73
N GLU A 34 -20.23 13.92 2.28
CA GLU A 34 -18.93 14.02 1.61
C GLU A 34 -18.91 13.24 0.30
N ILE A 35 -19.36 11.98 0.30
CA ILE A 35 -19.42 11.16 -0.92
C ILE A 35 -20.35 11.78 -1.95
N LYS A 36 -21.48 12.34 -1.52
CA LYS A 36 -22.37 13.05 -2.44
C LYS A 36 -21.64 14.24 -3.04
N TYR A 37 -20.99 15.06 -2.22
CA TYR A 37 -20.23 16.21 -2.69
C TYR A 37 -19.17 15.79 -3.73
N LEU A 38 -18.37 14.77 -3.44
CA LEU A 38 -17.37 14.23 -4.37
C LEU A 38 -17.99 13.74 -5.68
N LEU A 39 -19.12 13.02 -5.62
CA LEU A 39 -19.85 12.58 -6.81
C LEU A 39 -20.42 13.76 -7.63
N TYR A 40 -20.88 14.81 -6.96
CA TYR A 40 -21.35 16.04 -7.61
C TYR A 40 -20.20 16.77 -8.29
N GLU A 41 -19.08 16.97 -7.60
CA GLU A 41 -17.87 17.60 -8.17
C GLU A 41 -17.35 16.82 -9.36
N ASP A 42 -17.24 15.49 -9.26
CA ASP A 42 -16.82 14.62 -10.37
C ASP A 42 -17.78 14.76 -11.57
N TYR A 43 -19.09 14.73 -11.31
CA TYR A 43 -20.11 14.93 -12.34
C TYR A 43 -19.97 16.29 -13.02
N HIS A 44 -19.90 17.38 -12.27
CA HIS A 44 -19.85 18.74 -12.82
C HIS A 44 -18.55 19.02 -13.59
N ARG A 45 -17.41 18.60 -13.05
CA ARG A 45 -16.11 18.84 -13.68
C ARG A 45 -15.94 18.02 -14.98
N ASN A 46 -16.40 16.78 -14.99
CA ASN A 46 -15.98 15.81 -16.00
C ASN A 46 -17.11 15.31 -16.91
N PHE A 47 -18.37 15.36 -16.47
CA PHE A 47 -19.46 14.64 -17.13
C PHE A 47 -20.72 15.47 -17.42
N GLU A 48 -20.92 16.63 -16.80
CA GLU A 48 -22.11 17.47 -16.99
C GLU A 48 -22.31 17.86 -18.46
N LYS A 49 -21.20 18.05 -19.19
CA LYS A 49 -21.20 18.41 -20.61
C LYS A 49 -21.30 17.19 -21.56
N ASP A 50 -21.16 15.96 -21.08
CA ASP A 50 -21.26 14.75 -21.92
C ASP A 50 -22.73 14.33 -22.09
N TYR A 51 -23.32 14.69 -23.23
CA TYR A 51 -24.72 14.35 -23.57
C TYR A 51 -25.00 12.84 -23.60
N HIS A 52 -23.98 12.00 -23.80
CA HIS A 52 -24.11 10.54 -23.79
C HIS A 52 -23.88 9.91 -22.42
N PHE A 53 -23.37 10.65 -21.44
CA PHE A 53 -23.03 10.14 -20.11
C PHE A 53 -24.19 9.40 -19.46
N ARG A 54 -25.38 9.99 -19.47
CA ARG A 54 -26.57 9.36 -18.89
C ARG A 54 -26.86 8.00 -19.53
N LYS A 55 -26.74 7.89 -20.86
CA LYS A 55 -26.94 6.63 -21.59
C LYS A 55 -25.85 5.61 -21.22
N LYS A 56 -24.58 6.04 -21.12
CA LYS A 56 -23.44 5.19 -20.72
C LYS A 56 -23.61 4.64 -19.30
N ILE A 57 -23.97 5.49 -18.34
CA ILE A 57 -24.21 5.10 -16.95
C ILE A 57 -25.41 4.17 -16.84
N LEU A 58 -26.54 4.49 -17.48
CA LEU A 58 -27.72 3.60 -17.46
C LEU A 58 -27.40 2.23 -18.05
N SER A 59 -26.66 2.18 -19.16
CA SER A 59 -26.19 0.92 -19.73
C SER A 59 -25.29 0.15 -18.78
N SER A 60 -24.41 0.85 -18.06
CA SER A 60 -23.49 0.23 -17.11
C SER A 60 -24.20 -0.31 -15.89
N LEU A 61 -25.17 0.42 -15.33
CA LEU A 61 -25.96 0.01 -14.18
C LEU A 61 -26.92 -1.16 -14.48
N ASN A 62 -27.27 -1.36 -15.76
CA ASN A 62 -28.06 -2.50 -16.22
C ASN A 62 -27.21 -3.75 -16.50
N ASP A 63 -25.88 -3.68 -16.38
CA ASP A 63 -24.98 -4.82 -16.56
C ASP A 63 -25.25 -5.91 -15.50
N GLU A 64 -25.08 -7.18 -15.89
CA GLU A 64 -25.28 -8.33 -15.00
C GLU A 64 -24.42 -8.23 -13.72
N TYR A 65 -23.28 -7.55 -13.80
CA TYR A 65 -22.41 -7.26 -12.66
C TYR A 65 -23.14 -6.56 -11.49
N TYR A 66 -24.07 -5.65 -11.81
CA TYR A 66 -24.89 -4.93 -10.81
C TYR A 66 -26.30 -5.51 -10.64
N SER A 67 -26.63 -6.60 -11.34
CA SER A 67 -27.95 -7.24 -11.29
C SER A 67 -28.31 -7.67 -9.85
N GLY A 68 -29.56 -7.44 -9.45
CA GLY A 68 -30.06 -7.77 -8.10
C GLY A 68 -29.82 -6.70 -7.02
N LEU A 69 -28.86 -5.78 -7.20
CA LEU A 69 -28.65 -4.63 -6.30
C LEU A 69 -29.62 -3.48 -6.58
N LEU A 70 -29.90 -3.24 -7.85
CA LEU A 70 -30.74 -2.13 -8.33
C LEU A 70 -32.09 -2.67 -8.79
N LYS A 71 -33.02 -2.85 -7.86
CA LYS A 71 -34.38 -3.35 -8.14
C LYS A 71 -35.30 -2.30 -8.79
N LYS A 72 -34.87 -1.05 -8.89
CA LYS A 72 -35.66 0.05 -9.44
C LYS A 72 -35.35 0.23 -10.91
N ASP A 73 -36.37 0.56 -11.70
CA ASP A 73 -36.21 1.01 -13.09
C ASP A 73 -35.39 2.32 -13.13
N ILE A 74 -34.10 2.19 -13.41
CA ILE A 74 -33.11 3.27 -13.33
C ILE A 74 -33.31 4.27 -14.48
N SER A 75 -33.94 3.86 -15.58
CA SER A 75 -34.18 4.70 -16.77
C SER A 75 -34.99 5.96 -16.45
N LYS A 76 -35.81 5.90 -15.40
CA LYS A 76 -36.67 6.99 -14.93
C LYS A 76 -35.98 7.96 -13.98
N LEU A 77 -34.74 7.68 -13.55
CA LEU A 77 -34.02 8.50 -12.57
C LEU A 77 -33.32 9.69 -13.23
N THR A 78 -33.38 10.87 -12.59
CA THR A 78 -32.57 12.04 -12.93
C THR A 78 -31.10 11.83 -12.52
N ALA A 79 -30.18 12.66 -13.02
CA ALA A 79 -28.76 12.59 -12.63
C ALA A 79 -28.59 12.70 -11.10
N ALA A 80 -29.26 13.66 -10.46
CA ALA A 80 -29.27 13.80 -9.00
C ALA A 80 -29.79 12.54 -8.27
N GLN A 81 -30.81 11.88 -8.81
CA GLN A 81 -31.32 10.63 -8.25
C GLN A 81 -30.33 9.47 -8.45
N ILE A 82 -29.62 9.42 -9.57
CA ILE A 82 -28.55 8.45 -9.83
C ILE A 82 -27.37 8.67 -8.87
N LEU A 83 -26.89 9.91 -8.72
CA LEU A 83 -25.85 10.29 -7.75
C LEU A 83 -26.23 9.86 -6.33
N SER A 84 -27.45 10.20 -5.92
CA SER A 84 -28.00 9.82 -4.61
C SER A 84 -28.13 8.30 -4.45
N LEU A 85 -28.44 7.56 -5.52
CA LEU A 85 -28.46 6.10 -5.49
C LEU A 85 -27.05 5.54 -5.30
N ILE A 86 -26.10 5.94 -6.14
CA ILE A 86 -24.70 5.48 -6.09
C ILE A 86 -24.11 5.73 -4.70
N SER A 87 -24.28 6.93 -4.15
CA SER A 87 -23.75 7.29 -2.82
C SER A 87 -24.15 6.33 -1.69
N LYS A 88 -25.31 5.67 -1.79
CA LYS A 88 -25.82 4.75 -0.75
C LYS A 88 -25.12 3.40 -0.74
N TYR A 89 -24.52 3.04 -1.86
CA TYR A 89 -23.92 1.72 -2.04
C TYR A 89 -22.41 1.82 -2.25
N ILE A 90 -21.83 3.00 -2.07
CA ILE A 90 -20.39 3.13 -1.94
C ILE A 90 -19.99 2.50 -0.60
N ILE A 91 -19.03 1.60 -0.68
CA ILE A 91 -18.35 1.01 0.45
C ILE A 91 -17.12 1.87 0.72
N VAL A 92 -16.90 2.20 1.99
CA VAL A 92 -15.75 2.96 2.46
C VAL A 92 -14.87 2.10 3.35
N PHE A 93 -13.57 2.35 3.30
CA PHE A 93 -12.60 1.93 4.29
C PHE A 93 -12.42 3.13 5.18
N ASP A 94 -12.75 2.93 6.44
CA ASP A 94 -12.92 4.03 7.36
C ASP A 94 -12.44 3.61 8.74
N TYR A 95 -12.05 4.63 9.47
CA TYR A 95 -11.62 4.53 10.85
C TYR A 95 -12.83 4.82 11.77
N GLU A 96 -13.11 3.88 12.68
CA GLU A 96 -14.09 4.02 13.75
C GLU A 96 -13.39 3.91 15.11
N TYR A 97 -13.45 4.98 15.87
CA TYR A 97 -12.96 4.99 17.24
C TYR A 97 -13.77 4.02 18.12
N SER A 98 -13.05 3.31 18.99
CA SER A 98 -13.62 2.50 20.07
C SER A 98 -12.70 2.59 21.29
N GLU A 99 -13.20 2.36 22.50
CA GLU A 99 -12.38 2.30 23.72
C GLU A 99 -11.22 1.26 23.62
N SER A 100 -11.33 0.31 22.68
CA SER A 100 -10.31 -0.71 22.42
C SER A 100 -9.33 -0.37 21.30
N SER A 101 -9.54 0.76 20.60
CA SER A 101 -8.68 1.26 19.53
C SER A 101 -7.48 2.00 20.14
N LEU A 102 -6.32 1.91 19.49
CA LEU A 102 -5.18 2.76 19.82
C LEU A 102 -5.48 4.20 19.40
N LEU A 103 -5.29 5.14 20.33
CA LEU A 103 -5.45 6.56 20.04
C LEU A 103 -4.45 6.98 18.95
N VAL A 104 -4.98 7.49 17.84
CA VAL A 104 -4.19 8.06 16.73
C VAL A 104 -4.16 9.58 16.85
N GLY A 105 -3.11 10.22 16.31
CA GLY A 105 -2.79 11.64 16.56
C GLY A 105 -3.96 12.62 16.39
N ASP A 106 -4.84 12.40 15.41
CA ASP A 106 -6.00 13.26 15.12
C ASP A 106 -7.04 13.31 16.25
N GLU A 107 -7.09 12.28 17.09
CA GLU A 107 -8.00 12.22 18.24
C GLU A 107 -7.52 13.11 19.38
N ILE A 108 -6.19 13.19 19.57
CA ILE A 108 -5.59 14.11 20.55
C ILE A 108 -5.94 15.55 20.20
N PHE A 109 -5.95 15.92 18.92
CA PHE A 109 -6.32 17.27 18.48
C PHE A 109 -7.82 17.57 18.60
N SER A 110 -8.69 16.55 18.57
CA SER A 110 -10.14 16.74 18.65
C SER A 110 -10.71 16.65 20.08
N GLU A 111 -10.05 15.91 20.97
CA GLU A 111 -10.50 15.73 22.36
C GLU A 111 -9.74 16.58 23.38
N CYS A 112 -8.51 17.01 23.07
CA CYS A 112 -7.71 17.78 24.01
C CYS A 112 -7.94 19.29 23.84
N LYS A 113 -8.09 20.00 24.96
CA LYS A 113 -8.15 21.47 24.92
C LYS A 113 -6.80 22.02 24.47
N GLU A 114 -6.83 23.12 23.72
CA GLU A 114 -5.65 23.73 23.11
C GLU A 114 -4.51 24.03 24.11
N ASP A 115 -4.85 24.36 25.35
CA ASP A 115 -3.94 24.63 26.46
C ASP A 115 -3.35 23.37 27.13
N GLU A 116 -3.96 22.21 26.93
CA GLU A 116 -3.50 20.89 27.41
C GLU A 116 -2.81 20.08 26.32
N LEU A 117 -3.02 20.46 25.06
CA LEU A 117 -2.54 19.78 23.86
C LEU A 117 -1.04 19.50 23.91
N SER A 118 -0.21 20.51 24.21
CA SER A 118 1.25 20.32 24.31
C SER A 118 1.65 19.26 25.33
N LYS A 119 0.98 19.20 26.49
CA LYS A 119 1.29 18.22 27.54
C LYS A 119 0.89 16.81 27.13
N GLU A 120 -0.26 16.63 26.50
CA GLU A 120 -0.68 15.32 25.99
C GLU A 120 0.19 14.88 24.81
N LEU A 121 0.52 15.78 23.91
CA LEU A 121 1.46 15.55 22.81
C LEU A 121 2.83 15.08 23.33
N HIS A 122 3.35 15.66 24.41
CA HIS A 122 4.61 15.23 25.02
C HIS A 122 4.57 13.85 25.70
N LYS A 123 3.39 13.33 26.03
CA LYS A 123 3.25 11.94 26.54
C LYS A 123 3.28 10.91 25.43
N THR A 124 3.09 11.33 24.18
CA THR A 124 3.17 10.45 23.03
C THR A 124 4.62 10.34 22.52
N PRO A 125 5.17 9.13 22.33
CA PRO A 125 6.59 8.92 22.14
C PRO A 125 7.16 9.46 20.81
N LEU A 126 6.31 9.89 19.87
CA LEU A 126 6.64 10.70 18.70
C LEU A 126 5.31 11.06 18.04
N ILE A 127 4.91 12.35 17.99
CA ILE A 127 3.90 12.75 17.00
C ILE A 127 4.62 12.70 15.68
N ASN A 128 4.21 11.80 14.80
CA ASN A 128 4.67 11.80 13.43
C ASN A 128 4.22 13.15 12.84
N PRO A 129 5.11 14.13 12.57
CA PRO A 129 4.72 15.46 12.13
C PRO A 129 4.13 15.44 10.71
N THR A 130 4.17 14.29 10.04
CA THR A 130 3.67 14.09 8.69
C THR A 130 2.48 13.15 8.73
N ASN A 131 1.31 13.68 9.08
CA ASN A 131 0.03 13.05 8.75
C ASN A 131 -0.25 13.25 7.23
N GLU A 132 0.71 12.92 6.37
CA GLU A 132 0.55 13.09 4.92
C GLU A 132 -0.44 12.08 4.35
N TYR A 133 -0.56 10.90 4.98
CA TYR A 133 -1.45 9.83 4.53
C TYR A 133 -2.34 9.31 5.65
N ASP A 134 -3.63 9.19 5.33
CA ASP A 134 -4.64 8.52 6.15
C ASP A 134 -4.20 7.09 6.54
N ILE A 135 -4.53 6.67 7.77
CA ILE A 135 -4.21 5.33 8.30
C ILE A 135 -4.76 4.20 7.43
N GLU A 136 -5.94 4.41 6.83
CA GLU A 136 -6.57 3.50 5.88
C GLU A 136 -5.66 3.25 4.67
N TYR A 137 -4.99 4.30 4.17
CA TYR A 137 -4.12 4.23 3.01
C TYR A 137 -2.84 3.47 3.32
N LYS A 138 -2.21 3.79 4.44
CA LYS A 138 -1.02 3.09 4.94
C LYS A 138 -1.29 1.60 5.13
N PHE A 139 -2.43 1.25 5.74
CA PHE A 139 -2.81 -0.13 5.95
C PHE A 139 -2.98 -0.91 4.64
N LEU A 140 -3.68 -0.33 3.66
CA LEU A 140 -3.88 -0.95 2.34
C LEU A 140 -2.56 -1.07 1.57
N PHE A 141 -1.70 -0.05 1.67
CA PHE A 141 -0.37 -0.09 1.08
C PHE A 141 0.46 -1.24 1.67
N LEU A 142 0.50 -1.38 3.00
CA LEU A 142 1.22 -2.48 3.65
C LEU A 142 0.65 -3.85 3.27
N TYR A 143 -0.68 -3.99 3.22
CA TYR A 143 -1.32 -5.22 2.74
C TYR A 143 -0.83 -5.60 1.34
N ASN A 144 -0.82 -4.64 0.41
CA ASN A 144 -0.32 -4.85 -0.95
C ASN A 144 1.16 -5.24 -0.97
N PHE A 145 1.97 -4.53 -0.18
CA PHE A 145 3.40 -4.76 -0.12
C PHE A 145 3.72 -6.18 0.35
N VAL A 146 2.97 -6.70 1.32
CA VAL A 146 3.20 -8.00 1.95
C VAL A 146 2.58 -9.17 1.17
N GLU A 147 1.32 -9.07 0.76
CA GLU A 147 0.55 -10.21 0.24
C GLU A 147 0.74 -10.45 -1.28
N ARG A 148 1.36 -9.52 -2.01
CA ARG A 148 1.63 -9.68 -3.46
C ARG A 148 2.86 -10.54 -3.80
N SER A 149 3.38 -11.30 -2.85
CA SER A 149 4.53 -12.20 -3.00
C SER A 149 4.25 -13.53 -3.74
N LYS A 150 3.05 -13.74 -4.30
CA LYS A 150 2.68 -15.02 -4.96
C LYS A 150 2.28 -14.95 -6.43
N GLY A 151 2.54 -13.84 -7.12
CA GLY A 151 2.23 -13.77 -8.55
C GLY A 151 2.95 -12.64 -9.27
N LYS A 152 3.61 -12.98 -10.38
CA LYS A 152 3.86 -12.00 -11.45
C LYS A 152 2.48 -11.47 -11.88
N LYS A 153 2.33 -10.14 -11.84
CA LYS A 153 1.14 -9.34 -12.22
C LYS A 153 0.08 -9.16 -11.10
N ARG A 154 0.05 -8.00 -10.43
CA ARG A 154 -1.11 -7.06 -10.40
C ARG A 154 -1.13 -5.99 -9.29
N ASN A 155 -1.76 -4.87 -9.64
CA ASN A 155 -2.35 -3.85 -8.76
C ASN A 155 -3.81 -4.17 -8.37
N ASP A 156 -4.05 -5.24 -7.60
CA ASP A 156 -5.42 -5.73 -7.30
C ASP A 156 -6.19 -4.96 -6.21
N LEU A 157 -5.55 -4.03 -5.50
CA LEU A 157 -6.26 -3.09 -4.64
C LEU A 157 -6.66 -1.83 -5.43
N ASP A 158 -5.82 -1.25 -6.29
CA ASP A 158 -6.10 0.04 -6.97
C ASP A 158 -7.40 0.09 -7.81
N ILE A 159 -7.97 -1.07 -8.20
CA ILE A 159 -9.24 -1.14 -8.94
C ILE A 159 -10.46 -1.18 -7.98
N LEU A 160 -10.25 -1.55 -6.72
CA LEU A 160 -11.25 -1.43 -5.66
C LEU A 160 -11.21 -0.03 -5.04
N PHE A 161 -10.04 0.42 -4.58
CA PHE A 161 -9.93 1.62 -3.73
C PHE A 161 -9.78 2.89 -4.57
N ASN A 162 -10.85 3.66 -4.67
CA ASN A 162 -10.77 5.09 -4.90
C ASN A 162 -10.10 5.73 -3.68
N THR A 163 -8.94 6.33 -3.88
CA THR A 163 -8.21 7.01 -2.80
C THR A 163 -8.75 8.39 -2.48
N GLY A 164 -9.70 8.92 -3.25
CA GLY A 164 -10.28 10.25 -3.03
C GLY A 164 -9.25 11.38 -3.10
N CYS A 165 -7.99 11.09 -3.42
CA CYS A 165 -6.92 12.07 -3.46
C CYS A 165 -7.07 12.86 -4.77
N SER A 166 -7.34 14.15 -4.66
CA SER A 166 -7.54 15.09 -5.79
C SER A 166 -6.40 15.13 -6.80
N ASP A 167 -5.24 14.62 -6.42
CA ASP A 167 -3.98 14.81 -7.15
C ASP A 167 -3.73 13.72 -8.20
N TRP A 168 -4.64 12.74 -8.34
CA TRP A 168 -4.60 11.77 -9.44
C TRP A 168 -5.66 12.14 -10.49
N PRO A 169 -5.27 12.77 -11.62
CA PRO A 169 -6.18 13.33 -12.62
C PRO A 169 -7.10 12.32 -13.31
N ASP A 170 -6.94 11.02 -13.06
CA ASP A 170 -7.61 9.95 -13.80
C ASP A 170 -8.58 9.09 -12.95
N SER A 171 -8.74 9.38 -11.65
CA SER A 171 -9.52 8.55 -10.70
C SER A 171 -11.01 8.91 -10.60
N TYR A 172 -11.69 8.98 -11.74
CA TYR A 172 -13.12 9.32 -11.78
C TYR A 172 -14.01 8.16 -11.30
N ILE A 173 -14.89 8.41 -10.32
CA ILE A 173 -15.78 7.39 -9.73
C ILE A 173 -16.65 6.74 -10.82
N PHE A 174 -17.13 7.54 -11.76
CA PHE A 174 -17.94 7.05 -12.86
C PHE A 174 -17.18 6.22 -13.88
N ASN A 175 -15.94 6.57 -14.20
CA ASN A 175 -15.12 5.77 -15.11
C ASN A 175 -14.82 4.40 -14.49
N MET A 176 -14.53 4.34 -13.19
CA MET A 176 -14.36 3.07 -12.49
C MET A 176 -15.64 2.22 -12.54
N LEU A 177 -16.81 2.82 -12.30
CA LEU A 177 -18.10 2.12 -12.37
C LEU A 177 -18.33 1.52 -13.76
N MET A 178 -18.05 2.27 -14.83
CA MET A 178 -18.20 1.81 -16.21
C MET A 178 -17.19 0.70 -16.55
N GLN A 179 -15.92 0.83 -16.16
CA GLN A 179 -14.87 -0.16 -16.39
C GLN A 179 -15.11 -1.49 -15.65
N LYS A 180 -15.91 -1.49 -14.58
CA LYS A 180 -16.23 -2.70 -13.82
C LYS A 180 -17.30 -3.59 -14.44
N THR A 181 -18.05 -3.13 -15.44
CA THR A 181 -19.09 -3.91 -16.13
C THR A 181 -18.51 -5.15 -16.83
N TYR A 182 -19.25 -6.27 -16.91
CA TYR A 182 -18.77 -7.46 -17.61
C TYR A 182 -18.46 -7.18 -19.07
N LYS A 183 -19.34 -6.43 -19.74
CA LYS A 183 -19.14 -6.00 -21.13
C LYS A 183 -17.82 -5.23 -21.30
N SER A 184 -17.56 -4.22 -20.47
CA SER A 184 -16.31 -3.44 -20.56
C SER A 184 -15.07 -4.29 -20.25
N ARG A 185 -15.16 -5.22 -19.30
CA ARG A 185 -14.05 -6.14 -18.98
C ARG A 185 -13.76 -7.11 -20.12
N GLU A 186 -14.78 -7.58 -20.84
CA GLU A 186 -14.63 -8.47 -21.99
C GLU A 186 -14.12 -7.76 -23.24
N GLU A 187 -14.54 -6.52 -23.48
CA GLU A 187 -14.08 -5.69 -24.60
C GLU A 187 -12.62 -5.23 -24.40
N ASN A 188 -12.22 -4.95 -23.16
CA ASN A 188 -10.89 -4.44 -22.80
C ASN A 188 -9.89 -5.55 -22.39
N GLN A 189 -10.00 -6.75 -22.97
CA GLN A 189 -9.04 -7.87 -22.80
C GLN A 189 -7.58 -7.51 -23.10
N SER A 190 -7.32 -6.32 -23.62
CA SER A 190 -6.02 -5.76 -24.00
C SER A 190 -5.15 -5.24 -22.85
N TYR A 191 -5.68 -5.06 -21.64
CA TYR A 191 -4.77 -4.84 -20.51
C TYR A 191 -4.16 -6.19 -20.08
N ILE A 192 -3.01 -6.52 -20.69
CA ILE A 192 -2.18 -7.74 -20.58
C ILE A 192 -1.91 -8.21 -19.12
N PHE A 193 -2.25 -7.39 -18.14
CA PHE A 193 -2.04 -7.62 -16.71
C PHE A 193 -3.31 -7.93 -15.93
N TYR A 194 -4.46 -8.14 -16.59
CA TYR A 194 -5.75 -8.31 -15.91
C TYR A 194 -6.23 -9.78 -15.83
N LYS A 195 -6.31 -10.34 -14.62
CA LYS A 195 -7.10 -11.54 -14.33
C LYS A 195 -8.59 -11.21 -14.24
N TYR A 196 -9.36 -11.79 -15.14
CA TYR A 196 -10.82 -11.73 -15.21
C TYR A 196 -11.44 -12.72 -14.21
N TYR A 197 -12.37 -12.26 -13.37
CA TYR A 197 -13.22 -13.12 -12.55
C TYR A 197 -14.62 -13.14 -13.16
N LYS A 198 -15.09 -14.33 -13.57
CA LYS A 198 -16.44 -14.55 -14.09
C LYS A 198 -17.55 -14.33 -13.04
N ASN A 199 -17.20 -14.20 -11.75
CA ASN A 199 -18.16 -14.07 -10.66
C ASN A 199 -17.70 -12.99 -9.67
N TYR A 200 -18.40 -11.85 -9.67
CA TYR A 200 -18.12 -10.71 -8.78
C TYR A 200 -18.17 -11.04 -7.28
N ASN A 201 -19.12 -11.87 -6.86
CA ASN A 201 -19.30 -12.16 -5.44
C ASN A 201 -18.12 -12.94 -4.86
N SER A 202 -17.54 -13.87 -5.63
CA SER A 202 -16.35 -14.59 -5.19
C SER A 202 -15.09 -13.71 -5.21
N GLU A 203 -14.94 -12.81 -6.19
CA GLU A 203 -13.86 -11.82 -6.23
C GLU A 203 -13.88 -10.92 -4.98
N PHE A 204 -15.04 -10.32 -4.70
CA PHE A 204 -15.23 -9.47 -3.52
C PHE A 204 -14.95 -10.24 -2.23
N ALA A 205 -15.54 -11.42 -2.06
CA ALA A 205 -15.35 -12.23 -0.86
C ALA A 205 -13.87 -12.59 -0.64
N ASN A 206 -13.14 -12.98 -1.69
CA ASN A 206 -11.72 -13.31 -1.60
C ASN A 206 -10.87 -12.11 -1.15
N LYS A 207 -11.12 -10.94 -1.73
CA LYS A 207 -10.41 -9.69 -1.40
C LYS A 207 -10.66 -9.25 0.04
N ILE A 208 -11.93 -9.22 0.46
CA ILE A 208 -12.30 -8.87 1.84
C ILE A 208 -11.73 -9.89 2.84
N ASN A 209 -11.80 -11.19 2.54
CA ASN A 209 -11.22 -12.21 3.40
C ASN A 209 -9.69 -12.07 3.52
N GLY A 210 -9.01 -11.61 2.47
CA GLY A 210 -7.59 -11.24 2.52
C GLY A 210 -7.32 -10.11 3.50
N LEU A 211 -8.08 -9.01 3.40
CA LEU A 211 -7.96 -7.86 4.31
C LEU A 211 -8.26 -8.24 5.76
N ILE A 212 -9.34 -8.98 6.03
CA ILE A 212 -9.66 -9.47 7.38
C ILE A 212 -8.51 -10.31 7.94
N LYS A 213 -7.93 -11.21 7.13
CA LYS A 213 -6.80 -12.04 7.56
C LYS A 213 -5.57 -11.19 7.88
N PHE A 214 -5.29 -10.19 7.05
CA PHE A 214 -4.15 -9.31 7.27
C PHE A 214 -4.34 -8.40 8.48
N GLY A 215 -5.53 -7.82 8.68
CA GLY A 215 -5.84 -7.03 9.86
C GLY A 215 -5.72 -7.84 11.15
N LYS A 216 -6.11 -9.12 11.14
CA LYS A 216 -5.83 -10.04 12.27
C LYS A 216 -4.34 -10.30 12.51
N LYS A 217 -3.48 -10.26 11.48
CA LYS A 217 -2.01 -10.35 11.65
C LYS A 217 -1.48 -9.05 12.25
N TYR A 218 -1.95 -7.90 11.74
CA TYR A 218 -1.62 -6.58 12.25
C TYR A 218 -1.98 -6.46 13.74
N ASP A 219 -3.20 -6.83 14.12
CA ASP A 219 -3.70 -6.79 15.50
C ASP A 219 -2.90 -7.67 16.47
N LYS A 220 -2.26 -8.74 15.97
CA LYS A 220 -1.39 -9.60 16.80
C LYS A 220 -0.03 -8.99 17.05
N ILE A 221 0.46 -8.17 16.11
CA ILE A 221 1.78 -7.55 16.18
C ILE A 221 1.73 -6.27 17.00
N VAL A 222 0.70 -5.46 16.82
CA VAL A 222 0.62 -4.16 17.47
C VAL A 222 -0.01 -4.34 18.84
N VAL A 223 0.76 -4.74 19.85
CA VAL A 223 0.21 -4.90 21.21
C VAL A 223 0.20 -3.62 22.03
N ASN A 224 1.01 -2.64 21.64
CA ASN A 224 1.19 -1.34 22.29
C ASN A 224 1.46 -0.21 21.26
N SER A 225 1.62 1.01 21.77
CA SER A 225 1.92 2.20 20.97
C SER A 225 3.24 2.12 20.21
N ASP A 226 4.29 1.55 20.80
CA ASP A 226 5.62 1.51 20.18
C ASP A 226 5.64 0.62 18.93
N GLU A 227 4.93 -0.51 18.97
CA GLU A 227 4.76 -1.39 17.82
C GLU A 227 3.89 -0.76 16.73
N TYR A 228 2.89 0.04 17.13
CA TYR A 228 2.12 0.85 16.20
C TYR A 228 3.00 1.87 15.49
N PHE A 229 3.71 2.73 16.23
CA PHE A 229 4.57 3.77 15.67
C PHE A 229 5.67 3.18 14.79
N LYS A 230 6.19 2.01 15.15
CA LYS A 230 7.14 1.29 14.30
C LYS A 230 6.52 0.90 12.96
N LEU A 231 5.31 0.34 12.94
CA LEU A 231 4.63 -0.04 11.70
C LEU A 231 4.16 1.17 10.88
N ASP A 232 3.71 2.24 11.54
CA ASP A 232 3.40 3.51 10.89
C ASP A 232 4.64 4.09 10.20
N PHE A 233 5.77 4.15 10.91
CA PHE A 233 7.05 4.57 10.34
C PHE A 233 7.48 3.69 9.16
N ILE A 234 7.32 2.36 9.24
CA ILE A 234 7.60 1.47 8.11
C ILE A 234 6.72 1.84 6.90
N ALA A 235 5.42 2.04 7.11
CA ALA A 235 4.50 2.37 6.03
C ALA A 235 4.86 3.70 5.36
N GLU A 236 5.15 4.74 6.15
CA GLU A 236 5.55 6.06 5.66
C GLU A 236 6.83 6.03 4.83
N ILE A 237 7.87 5.37 5.36
CA ILE A 237 9.14 5.27 4.64
C ILE A 237 8.98 4.48 3.34
N LEU A 238 8.15 3.44 3.31
CA LEU A 238 7.85 2.71 2.09
C LEU A 238 7.05 3.55 1.08
N LEU A 239 6.08 4.34 1.53
CA LEU A 239 5.27 5.22 0.69
C LEU A 239 6.13 6.33 0.07
N SER A 240 6.98 6.96 0.88
CA SER A 240 7.97 7.94 0.42
C SER A 240 8.97 7.29 -0.56
N ALA A 241 9.40 6.06 -0.26
CA ALA A 241 10.33 5.32 -1.10
C ALA A 241 9.76 4.98 -2.49
N ASP A 242 8.49 4.65 -2.62
CA ASP A 242 7.89 4.33 -3.92
C ASP A 242 7.79 5.58 -4.84
N LYS A 243 7.93 6.80 -4.30
CA LYS A 243 7.91 8.06 -5.06
C LYS A 243 9.28 8.55 -5.52
N SER A 244 10.38 8.00 -5.00
CA SER A 244 11.73 8.48 -5.27
C SER A 244 12.60 7.43 -5.96
N GLN A 245 13.32 7.86 -7.00
CA GLN A 245 14.34 7.05 -7.64
C GLN A 245 15.58 6.81 -6.75
N TYR A 246 15.69 7.49 -5.60
CA TYR A 246 16.83 7.42 -4.66
C TYR A 246 16.47 6.77 -3.31
N SER A 247 15.49 5.88 -3.30
CA SER A 247 14.96 5.24 -2.09
C SER A 247 15.85 4.16 -1.47
N LEU A 248 17.08 4.05 -1.95
CA LEU A 248 18.06 3.06 -1.49
C LEU A 248 18.27 3.15 0.02
N LEU A 249 18.51 4.35 0.53
CA LEU A 249 18.73 4.55 1.96
C LEU A 249 17.51 4.19 2.79
N ASN A 250 16.30 4.48 2.29
CA ASN A 250 15.05 4.11 2.95
C ASN A 250 14.91 2.58 3.06
N TYR A 251 15.16 1.84 1.97
CA TYR A 251 15.08 0.39 2.01
C TYR A 251 16.16 -0.24 2.90
N VAL A 252 17.40 0.23 2.82
CA VAL A 252 18.48 -0.30 3.68
C VAL A 252 18.20 0.03 5.15
N LEU A 253 17.69 1.21 5.47
CA LEU A 253 17.28 1.58 6.82
C LEU A 253 16.21 0.63 7.38
N LEU A 254 15.17 0.33 6.57
CA LEU A 254 14.11 -0.58 6.99
C LEU A 254 14.61 -2.02 7.15
N ILE A 255 15.49 -2.49 6.25
CA ILE A 255 16.17 -3.78 6.39
C ILE A 255 16.93 -3.81 7.72
N GLU A 256 17.79 -2.82 7.98
CA GLU A 256 18.57 -2.71 9.21
C GLU A 256 17.65 -2.75 10.45
N MET A 257 16.60 -1.93 10.47
CA MET A 257 15.65 -1.87 11.56
C MET A 257 14.95 -3.21 11.84
N LEU A 258 14.70 -4.01 10.81
CA LEU A 258 13.91 -5.25 10.93
C LEU A 258 14.75 -6.47 11.28
N ILE A 259 16.00 -6.57 10.80
CA ILE A 259 16.79 -7.81 10.95
C ILE A 259 18.11 -7.63 11.73
N ILE A 260 18.60 -6.40 11.94
CA ILE A 260 19.90 -6.18 12.57
C ILE A 260 19.75 -5.95 14.08
N ASN A 261 20.59 -6.61 14.86
CA ASN A 261 20.66 -6.39 16.30
C ASN A 261 21.34 -5.03 16.59
N PRO A 262 20.68 -4.08 17.28
CA PRO A 262 21.24 -2.75 17.51
C PRO A 262 22.54 -2.73 18.34
N VAL A 263 22.87 -3.81 19.07
CA VAL A 263 24.10 -3.91 19.87
C VAL A 263 25.24 -4.65 19.16
N ARG A 264 25.08 -4.97 17.87
CA ARG A 264 26.07 -5.70 17.06
C ARG A 264 26.54 -4.87 15.87
N ASP A 265 27.67 -5.27 15.29
CA ASP A 265 28.19 -4.65 14.08
C ASP A 265 27.23 -4.85 12.90
N THR A 266 26.76 -3.75 12.32
CA THR A 266 25.79 -3.76 11.23
C THR A 266 26.32 -4.48 9.99
N ARG A 267 27.60 -4.30 9.63
CA ARG A 267 28.17 -4.89 8.43
C ARG A 267 28.20 -6.41 8.50
N SER A 268 28.71 -6.95 9.61
CA SER A 268 28.73 -8.39 9.87
C SER A 268 27.32 -8.98 9.93
N GLN A 269 26.40 -8.31 10.63
CA GLN A 269 25.03 -8.79 10.77
C GLN A 269 24.27 -8.78 9.44
N LEU A 270 24.48 -7.76 8.59
CA LEU A 270 23.86 -7.72 7.28
C LEU A 270 24.35 -8.89 6.43
N LYS A 271 25.68 -9.13 6.43
CA LYS A 271 26.29 -10.28 5.76
C LYS A 271 25.67 -11.62 6.19
N ASP A 272 25.51 -11.82 7.49
CA ASP A 272 25.05 -13.10 8.04
C ASP A 272 23.53 -13.31 7.86
N LYS A 273 22.74 -12.23 7.85
CA LYS A 273 21.28 -12.30 7.93
C LYS A 273 20.55 -12.07 6.62
N LEU A 274 21.10 -11.26 5.71
CA LEU A 274 20.40 -10.91 4.47
C LEU A 274 20.13 -12.14 3.61
N LYS A 275 21.01 -13.16 3.68
CA LYS A 275 20.90 -14.40 2.92
C LYS A 275 19.61 -15.19 3.12
N PHE A 276 18.86 -14.95 4.19
CA PHE A 276 17.56 -15.58 4.42
C PHE A 276 16.38 -14.85 3.73
N PHE A 277 16.66 -13.80 2.96
CA PHE A 277 15.65 -12.92 2.36
C PHE A 277 15.96 -12.54 0.90
N VAL A 278 16.94 -13.19 0.27
CA VAL A 278 17.32 -12.94 -1.14
C VAL A 278 16.60 -13.87 -2.13
N ASP A 279 15.50 -14.48 -1.71
CA ASP A 279 14.64 -15.29 -2.59
C ASP A 279 13.91 -14.37 -3.60
N ASP A 280 13.62 -14.90 -4.80
CA ASP A 280 12.87 -14.21 -5.87
C ASP A 280 13.48 -12.87 -6.35
N LEU A 281 14.81 -12.73 -6.25
CA LEU A 281 15.56 -11.63 -6.84
C LEU A 281 15.76 -11.84 -8.35
N SER A 282 15.99 -10.74 -9.08
CA SER A 282 16.39 -10.84 -10.49
C SER A 282 17.85 -11.28 -10.64
N ILE A 283 18.60 -11.17 -9.55
CA ILE A 283 19.98 -11.62 -9.43
C ILE A 283 20.00 -13.12 -9.12
N GLU A 284 20.70 -13.87 -9.94
CA GLU A 284 21.03 -15.27 -9.66
C GLU A 284 22.32 -15.34 -8.86
N PHE A 285 22.27 -15.96 -7.68
CA PHE A 285 23.45 -16.26 -6.86
C PHE A 285 23.86 -17.71 -7.09
N GLU A 286 25.13 -17.96 -7.42
CA GLU A 286 25.63 -19.31 -7.66
C GLU A 286 25.88 -20.06 -6.34
N ASN A 287 26.25 -19.34 -5.29
CA ASN A 287 26.61 -19.90 -3.98
C ASN A 287 26.41 -18.89 -2.83
N GLU A 288 26.61 -19.33 -1.58
CA GLU A 288 26.49 -18.46 -0.40
C GLU A 288 27.50 -17.29 -0.40
N ILE A 289 28.69 -17.47 -0.99
CA ILE A 289 29.73 -16.42 -1.05
C ILE A 289 29.24 -15.25 -1.92
N ASP A 290 28.49 -15.50 -2.99
CA ASP A 290 27.92 -14.44 -3.83
C ASP A 290 26.90 -13.58 -3.07
N VAL A 291 26.10 -14.22 -2.21
CA VAL A 291 25.13 -13.55 -1.34
C VAL A 291 25.85 -12.72 -0.27
N GLU A 292 26.93 -13.26 0.30
CA GLU A 292 27.78 -12.54 1.26
C GLU A 292 28.44 -11.30 0.61
N ASN A 293 28.94 -11.45 -0.62
CA ASN A 293 29.53 -10.37 -1.40
C ASN A 293 28.49 -9.28 -1.71
N PHE A 294 27.28 -9.68 -2.10
CA PHE A 294 26.17 -8.77 -2.35
C PHE A 294 25.78 -7.99 -1.09
N SER A 295 25.65 -8.68 0.04
CA SER A 295 25.31 -8.08 1.34
C SER A 295 26.38 -7.08 1.78
N THR A 296 27.66 -7.44 1.61
CA THR A 296 28.78 -6.54 1.91
C THR A 296 28.73 -5.28 1.04
N LEU A 297 28.42 -5.46 -0.25
CA LEU A 297 28.33 -4.36 -1.19
C LEU A 297 27.17 -3.40 -0.87
N ILE A 298 26.01 -3.91 -0.45
CA ILE A 298 24.89 -3.07 0.03
C ILE A 298 25.34 -2.19 1.20
N TYR A 299 26.00 -2.78 2.20
CA TYR A 299 26.51 -2.02 3.34
C TYR A 299 27.49 -0.95 2.90
N ASP A 300 28.43 -1.29 2.01
CA ASP A 300 29.45 -0.35 1.54
C ASP A 300 28.82 0.81 0.77
N ILE A 301 27.87 0.54 -0.13
CA ILE A 301 27.08 1.56 -0.83
C ILE A 301 26.35 2.48 0.16
N ARG A 302 25.63 1.92 1.13
CA ARG A 302 24.93 2.67 2.18
C ARG A 302 25.89 3.53 3.01
N SER A 303 27.04 2.98 3.41
CA SER A 303 28.09 3.72 4.13
C SER A 303 28.60 4.90 3.31
N ARG A 304 28.90 4.70 2.02
CA ARG A 304 29.37 5.80 1.15
C ARG A 304 28.32 6.90 0.97
N LEU A 305 27.05 6.53 0.83
CA LEU A 305 25.94 7.48 0.72
C LEU A 305 25.79 8.32 1.99
N ILE A 306 25.73 7.71 3.17
CA ILE A 306 25.54 8.43 4.44
C ILE A 306 26.69 9.39 4.77
N HIS A 307 27.91 9.05 4.33
CA HIS A 307 29.09 9.93 4.52
C HIS A 307 29.35 10.87 3.34
N GLY A 308 28.49 10.91 2.30
CA GLY A 308 28.68 11.77 1.13
C GLY A 308 29.93 11.47 0.29
N ASN A 309 30.49 10.26 0.38
CA ASN A 309 31.69 9.87 -0.35
C ASN A 309 31.36 9.35 -1.76
N PHE A 310 30.98 10.27 -2.65
CA PHE A 310 30.48 9.94 -3.99
C PHE A 310 31.54 9.29 -4.91
N ASN A 311 32.82 9.64 -4.77
CA ASN A 311 33.89 9.01 -5.55
C ASN A 311 34.05 7.53 -5.20
N SER A 312 33.98 7.19 -3.91
CA SER A 312 33.98 5.78 -3.50
C SER A 312 32.66 5.10 -3.83
N LEU A 313 31.52 5.79 -3.69
CA LEU A 313 30.21 5.26 -4.06
C LEU A 313 30.20 4.80 -5.51
N LYS A 314 30.72 5.62 -6.43
CA LYS A 314 30.84 5.26 -7.84
C LYS A 314 31.57 3.93 -8.01
N LYS A 315 32.71 3.75 -7.34
CA LYS A 315 33.45 2.46 -7.40
C LYS A 315 32.61 1.28 -6.94
N GLU A 316 31.82 1.43 -5.88
CA GLU A 316 30.92 0.37 -5.39
C GLU A 316 29.76 0.08 -6.36
N LEU A 317 29.16 1.11 -6.97
CA LEU A 317 28.12 0.94 -8.00
C LEU A 317 28.66 0.20 -9.24
N PHE A 318 29.89 0.52 -9.69
CA PHE A 318 30.49 -0.18 -10.82
C PHE A 318 30.90 -1.62 -10.49
N LYS A 319 31.27 -1.92 -9.23
CA LYS A 319 31.42 -3.32 -8.77
C LYS A 319 30.08 -4.05 -8.81
N TYR A 320 29.00 -3.41 -8.36
CA TYR A 320 27.65 -3.98 -8.44
C TYR A 320 27.30 -4.32 -9.89
N LYS A 321 27.47 -3.36 -10.81
CA LYS A 321 27.21 -3.58 -12.24
C LYS A 321 27.98 -4.79 -12.78
N LYS A 322 29.30 -4.83 -12.53
CA LYS A 322 30.17 -5.90 -13.03
C LYS A 322 29.70 -7.28 -12.56
N ASN A 323 29.22 -7.38 -11.33
CA ASN A 323 28.85 -8.65 -10.72
C ASN A 323 27.42 -9.07 -11.09
N TYR A 324 26.47 -8.13 -11.16
CA TYR A 324 25.04 -8.43 -11.17
C TYR A 324 24.26 -7.91 -12.39
N LEU A 325 24.86 -7.05 -13.23
CA LEU A 325 24.20 -6.45 -14.41
C LEU A 325 24.86 -6.84 -15.73
N LYS A 326 25.38 -8.07 -15.84
CA LYS A 326 26.17 -8.54 -16.99
C LYS A 326 25.43 -8.44 -18.33
N ASN A 327 24.11 -8.66 -18.32
CA ASN A 327 23.25 -8.66 -19.52
C ASN A 327 22.28 -7.47 -19.55
N PHE A 328 22.55 -6.41 -18.78
CA PHE A 328 21.67 -5.25 -18.72
C PHE A 328 22.03 -4.22 -19.81
N THR A 329 21.04 -3.83 -20.61
CA THR A 329 21.19 -2.75 -21.59
C THR A 329 20.76 -1.44 -20.96
N PHE A 330 21.65 -0.45 -20.98
CA PHE A 330 21.39 0.88 -20.42
C PHE A 330 20.86 1.81 -21.51
N ASP A 331 19.76 2.51 -21.23
CA ASP A 331 19.29 3.60 -22.07
C ASP A 331 19.93 4.92 -21.60
N TYR A 332 21.00 5.31 -22.30
CA TYR A 332 21.73 6.55 -22.00
C TYR A 332 20.98 7.81 -22.47
N GLY A 333 19.86 7.67 -23.16
CA GLY A 333 18.99 8.80 -23.54
C GLY A 333 18.17 9.34 -22.37
N GLU A 334 17.88 8.51 -21.37
CA GLU A 334 17.03 8.87 -20.23
C GLU A 334 17.84 9.16 -18.96
N TYR A 335 18.81 8.30 -18.63
CA TYR A 335 19.58 8.43 -17.39
C TYR A 335 21.07 8.10 -17.56
N LYS A 336 21.87 8.64 -16.63
CA LYS A 336 23.26 8.20 -16.43
C LYS A 336 23.29 6.76 -15.95
N GLU A 337 24.39 6.09 -16.26
CA GLU A 337 24.62 4.68 -15.88
C GLU A 337 24.45 4.43 -14.38
N GLU A 338 24.96 5.33 -13.53
CA GLU A 338 24.84 5.20 -12.07
C GLU A 338 23.38 5.21 -11.60
N ASN A 339 22.51 5.98 -12.27
CA ASN A 339 21.08 6.04 -11.93
C ASN A 339 20.39 4.73 -12.30
N TRP A 340 20.73 4.12 -13.44
CA TRP A 340 20.22 2.79 -13.79
C TRP A 340 20.67 1.72 -12.79
N ILE A 341 21.94 1.75 -12.36
CA ILE A 341 22.47 0.84 -11.34
C ILE A 341 21.70 1.03 -10.02
N ILE A 342 21.50 2.27 -9.57
CA ILE A 342 20.72 2.59 -8.37
C ILE A 342 19.27 2.11 -8.52
N GLY A 343 18.64 2.34 -9.66
CA GLY A 343 17.27 1.91 -9.96
C GLY A 343 17.12 0.39 -9.84
N HIS A 344 18.04 -0.38 -10.45
CA HIS A 344 18.03 -1.83 -10.29
C HIS A 344 18.26 -2.26 -8.85
N LEU A 345 19.24 -1.66 -8.15
CA LEU A 345 19.51 -1.99 -6.75
C LEU A 345 18.31 -1.69 -5.85
N ASN A 346 17.58 -0.60 -6.10
CA ASN A 346 16.33 -0.29 -5.40
C ASN A 346 15.27 -1.37 -5.59
N LEU A 347 15.12 -1.93 -6.80
CA LEU A 347 14.18 -3.02 -7.07
C LEU A 347 14.54 -4.27 -6.27
N GLU A 348 15.82 -4.63 -6.22
CA GLU A 348 16.28 -5.78 -5.44
C GLU A 348 16.08 -5.57 -3.93
N LEU A 349 16.47 -4.41 -3.40
CA LEU A 349 16.27 -4.07 -1.99
C LEU A 349 14.79 -4.05 -1.61
N ARG A 350 13.92 -3.56 -2.51
CA ARG A 350 12.48 -3.59 -2.32
C ARG A 350 11.96 -5.02 -2.24
N ASN A 351 12.47 -5.95 -3.05
CA ASN A 351 12.09 -7.36 -3.00
C ASN A 351 12.59 -8.06 -1.73
N ILE A 352 13.83 -7.80 -1.31
CA ILE A 352 14.36 -8.28 -0.02
C ILE A 352 13.48 -7.79 1.13
N LEU A 353 13.13 -6.50 1.14
CA LEU A 353 12.30 -5.93 2.18
C LEU A 353 10.89 -6.53 2.18
N LYS A 354 10.31 -6.86 1.01
CA LYS A 354 9.05 -7.62 0.94
C LYS A 354 9.18 -8.98 1.60
N ASN A 355 10.26 -9.70 1.35
CA ASN A 355 10.52 -11.01 1.98
C ASN A 355 10.61 -10.88 3.51
N ILE A 356 11.31 -9.85 3.99
CA ILE A 356 11.39 -9.52 5.42
C ILE A 356 10.01 -9.19 5.98
N MET A 357 9.25 -8.31 5.32
CA MET A 357 7.92 -7.90 5.76
C MET A 357 6.91 -9.07 5.73
N TYR A 358 7.05 -9.99 4.79
CA TYR A 358 6.27 -11.22 4.79
C TYR A 358 6.56 -12.06 6.04
N LYS A 359 7.83 -12.23 6.42
CA LYS A 359 8.18 -12.91 7.68
C LYS A 359 7.74 -12.09 8.90
N TYR A 360 7.79 -10.77 8.85
CA TYR A 360 7.32 -9.89 9.92
C TYR A 360 5.84 -10.12 10.22
N PHE A 361 4.98 -10.20 9.20
CA PHE A 361 3.54 -10.42 9.39
C PHE A 361 3.13 -11.88 9.62
N ASN A 362 3.91 -12.86 9.12
CA ASN A 362 3.53 -14.28 9.20
C ASN A 362 4.32 -15.09 10.23
N LYS A 363 5.48 -14.60 10.69
CA LYS A 363 6.39 -15.26 11.62
C LYS A 363 7.05 -14.23 12.58
N TYR A 364 6.25 -13.29 13.12
CA TYR A 364 6.73 -12.15 13.91
C TYR A 364 7.74 -12.53 15.00
N GLU A 365 7.39 -13.47 15.89
CA GLU A 365 8.27 -13.89 16.99
C GLU A 365 9.58 -14.51 16.50
N MET A 366 9.54 -15.32 15.44
CA MET A 366 10.77 -15.88 14.85
C MET A 366 11.65 -14.77 14.27
N LEU A 367 11.08 -13.78 13.60
CA LEU A 367 11.84 -12.64 13.07
C LEU A 367 12.45 -11.79 14.19
N LYS A 368 11.71 -11.60 15.29
CA LYS A 368 12.20 -10.90 16.48
C LYS A 368 13.37 -11.64 17.12
N ASP A 369 13.23 -12.94 17.35
CA ASP A 369 14.31 -13.76 17.90
C ASP A 369 15.52 -13.83 16.96
N PHE A 370 15.29 -13.88 15.65
CA PHE A 370 16.34 -13.81 14.63
C PHE A 370 17.05 -12.46 14.66
N LYS A 371 16.32 -11.34 14.77
CA LYS A 371 16.90 -10.00 14.91
C LYS A 371 17.82 -9.91 16.12
N TYR A 372 17.42 -10.47 17.26
CA TYR A 372 18.20 -10.41 18.51
C TYR A 372 19.17 -11.59 18.71
N ASP A 373 19.52 -12.31 17.64
CA ASP A 373 20.49 -13.43 17.64
C ASP A 373 20.13 -14.61 18.57
N ARG A 374 18.86 -14.74 18.96
CA ARG A 374 18.37 -15.87 19.77
C ARG A 374 18.22 -17.14 18.94
N ILE A 375 18.03 -16.99 17.64
CA ILE A 375 18.04 -18.07 16.65
C ILE A 375 18.95 -17.70 15.47
N LYS A 376 19.49 -18.71 14.78
CA LYS A 376 20.41 -18.53 13.64
C LYS A 376 19.74 -18.55 12.26
N LYS A 377 18.48 -19.00 12.15
CA LYS A 377 17.75 -19.21 10.87
C LYS A 377 16.23 -18.96 11.05
N ILE A 378 15.49 -18.71 9.95
CA ILE A 378 14.06 -18.31 9.93
C ILE A 378 13.16 -18.99 8.88
#